data_AF-A0A8T5XG74-F1
#
_entry.id   AF-A0A8T5XG74-F1
#
_cell.length_a   1.000
_cell.length_b   1.000
_cell.length_c   1.000
_cell.angle_alpha   90.00
_cell.angle_beta   90.00
_cell.angle_gamma   90.00
#
_symmetry.space_group_name_H-M   'P 1'
#
loop_
_entity.id
_entity.type
_entity.pdbx_description
1 polymer ?
#
loop_
_entity_poly.entity_id
_entity_poly.type
_entity_poly.pdbx_seq_one_letter_code
_entity_poly.pdbx_strand_id
1 'polypeptide(L)'
;MKVRKLIDSFNYAVDGIIYTLKTQRNMRIHFFAAFLVLIISLFFDFNRVELLILFLTISIVIIAEMINTAIEKTIDIITKDYHPLAKIAKNVAAGAVLIAAGNAIVVAYLLLFDRFNPYTQLIITRLKQSPIHITFISIILVIILIVSIKSLTHEGTPFKGGIASGHAAIAFSTATAITFIAESTLVATLSFFIAILVAQSRIEGKIHTTIQVLSGAIVGILLTVLVFQVIS
;
A
#
# COMPACT_ATOMS: atom_id res chain seq x y z
N MET A 1 -28.10 -29.32 26.75
CA MET A 1 -26.95 -28.79 25.98
C MET A 1 -25.95 -29.91 25.80
N LYS A 2 -25.62 -30.34 24.56
CA LYS A 2 -24.54 -31.32 24.35
C LYS A 2 -23.26 -30.73 24.94
N VAL A 3 -22.58 -31.48 25.82
CA VAL A 3 -21.25 -31.10 26.34
C VAL A 3 -20.33 -31.00 25.12
N ARG A 4 -20.06 -29.77 24.68
CA ARG A 4 -19.17 -29.51 23.54
C ARG A 4 -17.79 -29.98 23.96
N LYS A 5 -17.23 -30.96 23.26
CA LYS A 5 -15.87 -31.38 23.53
C LYS A 5 -14.95 -30.27 23.03
N LEU A 6 -13.82 -30.04 23.70
CA LEU A 6 -12.82 -29.05 23.26
C LEU A 6 -12.48 -29.20 21.77
N ILE A 7 -12.42 -30.45 21.30
CA ILE A 7 -12.21 -30.84 19.90
C ILE A 7 -13.23 -30.19 18.95
N ASP A 8 -14.49 -30.10 19.34
CA ASP A 8 -15.55 -29.51 18.49
C ASP A 8 -15.29 -28.01 18.29
N SER A 9 -14.85 -27.30 19.34
CA SER A 9 -14.50 -25.88 19.25
C SER A 9 -13.30 -25.62 18.32
N PHE A 10 -12.30 -26.49 18.34
CA PHE A 10 -11.17 -26.41 17.41
C PHE A 10 -11.62 -26.64 15.96
N ASN A 11 -12.49 -27.62 15.73
CA ASN A 11 -13.03 -27.89 14.39
C ASN A 11 -13.77 -26.67 13.83
N TYR A 12 -14.61 -26.00 14.64
CA TYR A 12 -15.29 -24.77 14.19
C TYR A 12 -14.33 -23.63 13.86
N ALA A 13 -13.25 -23.46 14.63
CA ALA A 13 -12.25 -22.44 14.35
C ALA A 13 -11.52 -22.72 13.03
N VAL A 14 -11.15 -23.98 12.78
CA VAL A 14 -10.51 -24.44 11.55
C VAL A 14 -11.46 -24.26 10.34
N ASP A 15 -12.73 -24.61 10.49
CA ASP A 15 -13.74 -24.40 9.45
C ASP A 15 -13.86 -22.91 9.09
N GLY A 16 -13.78 -22.01 10.07
CA GLY A 16 -13.75 -20.57 9.84
C GLY A 16 -12.55 -20.12 9.00
N ILE A 17 -11.34 -20.63 9.30
CA ILE A 17 -10.13 -20.34 8.52
C ILE A 17 -10.29 -20.86 7.08
N ILE A 18 -10.73 -22.11 6.91
CA ILE A 18 -10.94 -22.75 5.60
C ILE A 18 -11.99 -22.00 4.79
N TYR A 19 -13.10 -21.61 5.41
CA TYR A 19 -14.16 -20.82 4.78
C TYR A 19 -13.62 -19.51 4.23
N THR A 20 -12.88 -18.76 5.05
CA THR A 20 -12.32 -17.46 4.66
C THR A 20 -11.33 -17.62 3.50
N LEU A 21 -10.47 -18.63 3.55
CA LEU A 21 -9.51 -18.94 2.48
C LEU A 21 -10.18 -19.33 1.15
N LYS A 22 -11.29 -20.09 1.19
CA LYS A 22 -11.98 -20.53 -0.03
C LYS A 22 -12.81 -19.41 -0.66
N THR A 23 -13.43 -18.57 0.17
CA THR A 23 -14.42 -17.59 -0.30
C THR A 23 -13.80 -16.23 -0.62
N GLN A 24 -12.82 -15.78 0.15
CA GLN A 24 -12.29 -14.42 0.02
C GLN A 24 -11.04 -14.37 -0.87
N ARG A 25 -11.04 -13.44 -1.83
CA ARG A 25 -9.89 -13.23 -2.73
C ARG A 25 -8.71 -12.63 -1.99
N ASN A 26 -8.94 -11.63 -1.15
CA ASN A 26 -7.89 -10.93 -0.41
C ASN A 26 -7.19 -11.86 0.59
N MET A 27 -7.96 -12.67 1.33
CA MET A 27 -7.41 -13.76 2.15
C MET A 27 -6.46 -14.69 1.39
N ARG A 28 -6.80 -15.13 0.16
CA ARG A 28 -5.90 -15.96 -0.65
C ARG A 28 -4.60 -15.24 -1.03
N ILE A 29 -4.69 -13.96 -1.37
CA ILE A 29 -3.52 -13.14 -1.69
C ILE A 29 -2.62 -12.99 -0.46
N HIS A 30 -3.18 -12.65 0.70
CA HIS A 30 -2.42 -12.50 1.94
C HIS A 30 -1.77 -13.82 2.38
N PHE A 31 -2.48 -14.94 2.27
CA PHE A 31 -1.95 -16.25 2.63
C PHE A 31 -0.83 -16.70 1.67
N PHE A 32 -0.97 -16.44 0.37
CA PHE A 32 0.08 -16.73 -0.60
C PHE A 32 1.30 -15.83 -0.39
N ALA A 33 1.12 -14.54 -0.11
CA ALA A 33 2.20 -13.62 0.21
C ALA A 33 2.93 -14.05 1.50
N ALA A 34 2.19 -14.42 2.55
CA ALA A 34 2.75 -14.95 3.79
C ALA A 34 3.59 -16.21 3.54
N PHE A 35 3.09 -17.14 2.72
CA PHE A 35 3.81 -18.36 2.32
C PHE A 35 5.13 -18.03 1.61
N LEU A 36 5.11 -17.11 0.63
CA LEU A 36 6.33 -16.67 -0.07
C LEU A 36 7.33 -16.04 0.89
N VAL A 37 6.89 -15.14 1.77
CA VAL A 37 7.77 -14.44 2.71
C VAL A 37 8.40 -15.41 3.71
N LEU A 38 7.65 -16.42 4.18
CA LEU A 38 8.20 -17.47 5.04
C LEU A 38 9.21 -18.36 4.32
N ILE A 39 8.99 -18.68 3.04
CA ILE A 39 9.99 -19.39 2.24
C ILE A 39 11.26 -18.56 2.10
N ILE A 40 11.11 -17.29 1.74
CA ILE A 40 12.23 -16.35 1.60
C ILE A 40 13.00 -16.27 2.92
N SER A 41 12.31 -16.19 4.07
CA SER A 41 12.97 -16.09 5.37
C SER A 41 13.77 -17.33 5.77
N LEU A 42 13.56 -18.49 5.16
CA LEU A 42 14.40 -19.68 5.38
C LEU A 42 15.78 -19.58 4.73
N PHE A 43 15.92 -18.74 3.68
CA PHE A 43 17.18 -18.53 2.98
C PHE A 43 18.05 -17.42 3.62
N PHE A 44 17.56 -16.80 4.69
CA PHE A 44 18.25 -15.75 5.41
C PHE A 44 18.39 -16.15 6.89
N ASP A 45 19.47 -15.74 7.54
CA ASP A 45 19.79 -16.14 8.93
C ASP A 45 18.97 -15.41 10.01
N PHE A 46 17.63 -15.42 9.91
CA PHE A 46 16.74 -14.72 10.83
C PHE A 46 16.93 -15.16 12.28
N ASN A 47 17.08 -14.19 13.19
CA ASN A 47 17.14 -14.49 14.62
C ASN A 47 15.72 -14.81 15.17
N ARG A 48 15.66 -15.39 16.37
CA ARG A 48 14.38 -15.83 16.97
C ARG A 48 13.38 -14.69 17.16
N VAL A 49 13.85 -13.49 17.51
CA VAL A 49 13.00 -12.31 17.73
C VAL A 49 12.43 -11.81 16.41
N GLU A 50 13.24 -11.78 15.36
CA GLU A 50 12.82 -11.36 14.02
C GLU A 50 11.80 -12.33 13.41
N LEU A 51 12.00 -13.64 13.58
CA LEU A 51 10.99 -14.64 13.19
C LEU A 51 9.69 -14.44 13.97
N LEU A 52 9.75 -14.20 15.28
CA LEU A 52 8.56 -13.90 16.07
C LEU A 52 7.82 -12.65 15.56
N ILE A 53 8.55 -11.58 15.25
CA ILE A 53 7.97 -10.35 14.67
C ILE A 53 7.34 -10.66 13.31
N LEU A 54 7.99 -11.46 12.47
CA LEU A 54 7.47 -11.85 11.15
C LEU A 54 6.17 -12.65 11.28
N PHE A 55 6.15 -13.67 12.14
CA PHE A 55 4.95 -14.48 12.41
C PHE A 55 3.81 -13.63 12.98
N LEU A 56 4.11 -12.75 13.94
CA LEU A 56 3.11 -11.86 14.55
C LEU A 56 2.52 -10.91 13.51
N THR A 57 3.36 -10.36 12.64
CA THR A 57 2.97 -9.48 11.55
C THR A 57 2.05 -10.16 10.55
N ILE A 58 2.43 -11.36 10.08
CA ILE A 58 1.58 -12.18 9.20
C ILE A 58 0.25 -12.50 9.88
N SER A 59 0.29 -12.87 11.17
CA SER A 59 -0.89 -13.22 11.95
C SER A 59 -1.85 -12.03 12.07
N ILE A 60 -1.36 -10.82 12.30
CA ILE A 60 -2.19 -9.61 12.37
C ILE A 60 -2.96 -9.38 11.06
N VAL A 61 -2.31 -9.54 9.90
CA VAL A 61 -2.96 -9.38 8.59
C VAL A 61 -4.07 -10.41 8.41
N ILE A 62 -3.79 -11.68 8.72
CA ILE A 62 -4.76 -12.77 8.61
C ILE A 62 -5.95 -12.55 9.56
N ILE A 63 -5.68 -12.17 10.81
CA ILE A 63 -6.72 -11.88 11.81
C ILE A 63 -7.60 -10.71 11.34
N ALA A 64 -7.00 -9.63 10.83
CA ALA A 64 -7.74 -8.47 10.32
C ALA A 64 -8.67 -8.87 9.16
N GLU A 65 -8.20 -9.70 8.24
CA GLU A 65 -8.99 -10.18 7.10
C GLU A 65 -10.14 -11.10 7.54
N MET A 66 -9.91 -11.96 8.53
CA MET A 66 -10.95 -12.79 9.14
C MET A 66 -12.01 -11.96 9.86
N ILE A 67 -11.60 -10.93 10.61
CA ILE A 67 -12.52 -9.97 11.25
C ILE A 67 -13.33 -9.21 10.19
N ASN A 68 -12.67 -8.75 9.11
CA ASN A 68 -13.35 -8.10 8.00
C ASN A 68 -14.45 -9.00 7.41
N THR A 69 -14.12 -10.27 7.16
CA THR A 69 -15.08 -11.25 6.66
C THR A 69 -16.22 -11.50 7.63
N ALA A 70 -15.94 -11.60 8.94
CA ALA A 70 -16.97 -11.79 9.95
C ALA A 70 -17.94 -10.60 10.00
N ILE A 71 -17.42 -9.37 9.92
CA ILE A 71 -18.21 -8.15 9.87
C ILE A 71 -19.06 -8.11 8.59
N GLU A 72 -18.47 -8.41 7.43
CA GLU A 72 -19.19 -8.49 6.16
C GLU A 72 -20.36 -9.46 6.24
N LYS A 73 -20.14 -10.70 6.72
CA LYS A 73 -21.19 -11.72 6.82
C LYS A 73 -22.26 -11.36 7.84
N THR A 74 -21.90 -10.72 8.93
CA THR A 74 -22.88 -10.23 9.93
C THR A 74 -23.79 -9.18 9.30
N ILE A 75 -23.22 -8.23 8.54
CA ILE A 75 -23.98 -7.17 7.88
C ILE A 75 -24.86 -7.75 6.76
N ASP A 76 -24.34 -8.70 5.97
CA ASP A 76 -25.07 -9.36 4.87
C ASP A 76 -26.33 -10.11 5.36
N ILE A 77 -26.35 -10.56 6.61
CA ILE A 77 -27.53 -11.18 7.23
C ILE A 77 -28.59 -10.13 7.60
N ILE A 78 -28.16 -8.97 8.09
CA ILE A 78 -29.07 -7.93 8.62
C ILE A 78 -29.76 -7.17 7.49
N THR A 79 -29.03 -6.83 6.42
CA THR A 79 -29.58 -6.06 5.30
C THR A 79 -29.05 -6.55 3.98
N LYS A 80 -29.97 -6.80 3.04
CA LYS A 80 -29.64 -7.07 1.62
C LYS A 80 -29.66 -5.80 0.79
N ASP A 81 -30.39 -4.78 1.23
CA ASP A 81 -30.47 -3.49 0.59
C ASP A 81 -29.33 -2.58 1.05
N TYR A 82 -29.01 -1.62 0.20
CA TYR A 82 -27.98 -0.62 0.50
C TYR A 82 -28.37 0.20 1.72
N HIS A 83 -27.55 0.14 2.77
CA HIS A 83 -27.70 0.97 3.96
C HIS A 83 -26.41 1.79 4.21
N PRO A 84 -26.49 3.12 4.40
CA PRO A 84 -25.30 3.96 4.59
C PRO A 84 -24.40 3.50 5.75
N LEU A 85 -24.98 3.10 6.89
CA LEU A 85 -24.22 2.57 8.03
C LEU A 85 -23.54 1.23 7.73
N ALA A 86 -24.19 0.35 6.96
CA ALA A 86 -23.60 -0.93 6.53
C ALA A 86 -22.37 -0.70 5.64
N LYS A 87 -22.43 0.29 4.75
CA LYS A 87 -21.28 0.71 3.94
C LYS A 87 -20.13 1.21 4.82
N ILE A 88 -20.40 2.06 5.80
CA ILE A 88 -19.36 2.59 6.70
C ILE A 88 -18.69 1.45 7.47
N ALA A 89 -19.48 0.53 8.06
CA ALA A 89 -18.95 -0.59 8.81
C ALA A 89 -18.05 -1.51 7.95
N LYS A 90 -18.48 -1.84 6.73
CA LYS A 90 -17.65 -2.59 5.77
C LYS A 90 -16.38 -1.84 5.37
N ASN A 91 -16.48 -0.53 5.14
CA ASN A 91 -15.32 0.29 4.77
C ASN A 91 -14.30 0.38 5.91
N VAL A 92 -14.75 0.52 7.16
CA VAL A 92 -13.86 0.56 8.33
C VAL A 92 -13.15 -0.79 8.51
N ALA A 93 -13.88 -1.89 8.35
CA ALA A 93 -13.32 -3.23 8.44
C ALA A 93 -12.25 -3.47 7.36
N ALA A 94 -12.52 -3.09 6.11
CA ALA A 94 -11.54 -3.14 5.03
C ALA A 94 -10.35 -2.19 5.27
N GLY A 95 -10.59 -1.03 5.87
CA GLY A 95 -9.54 -0.09 6.28
C GLY A 95 -8.59 -0.67 7.32
N ALA A 96 -9.09 -1.46 8.27
CA ALA A 96 -8.25 -2.16 9.24
C ALA A 96 -7.31 -3.17 8.58
N VAL A 97 -7.79 -3.93 7.58
CA VAL A 97 -6.95 -4.83 6.77
C VAL A 97 -5.86 -4.05 6.04
N LEU A 98 -6.21 -2.90 5.46
CA LEU A 98 -5.25 -2.05 4.74
C LEU A 98 -4.11 -1.57 5.66
N ILE A 99 -4.45 -1.13 6.89
CA ILE A 99 -3.45 -0.70 7.88
C ILE A 99 -2.55 -1.88 8.28
N ALA A 100 -3.12 -3.05 8.55
CA ALA A 100 -2.37 -4.27 8.88
C ALA A 100 -1.42 -4.68 7.74
N ALA A 101 -1.89 -4.66 6.50
CA ALA A 101 -1.08 -4.96 5.31
C ALA A 101 0.05 -3.94 5.11
N GLY A 102 -0.23 -2.65 5.32
CA GLY A 102 0.79 -1.60 5.28
C GLY A 102 1.89 -1.80 6.33
N ASN A 103 1.51 -2.13 7.57
CA ASN A 103 2.47 -2.49 8.61
C ASN A 103 3.32 -3.71 8.22
N ALA A 104 2.71 -4.72 7.59
CA ALA A 104 3.44 -5.90 7.14
C ALA A 104 4.51 -5.58 6.09
N ILE A 105 4.25 -4.63 5.20
CA ILE A 105 5.25 -4.15 4.24
C ILE A 105 6.41 -3.47 4.95
N VAL A 106 6.14 -2.60 5.93
CA VAL A 106 7.18 -1.91 6.71
C VAL A 106 8.05 -2.90 7.48
N VAL A 107 7.43 -3.86 8.17
CA VAL A 107 8.17 -4.90 8.90
C VAL A 107 9.01 -5.76 7.95
N ALA A 108 8.44 -6.20 6.84
CA ALA A 108 9.17 -6.98 5.83
C ALA A 108 10.39 -6.21 5.31
N TYR A 109 10.21 -4.91 5.04
CA TYR A 109 11.31 -4.03 4.64
C TYR A 109 12.41 -3.98 5.71
N LEU A 110 12.07 -3.68 6.97
CA LEU A 110 13.05 -3.55 8.05
C LEU A 110 13.83 -4.86 8.29
N LEU A 111 13.13 -5.99 8.29
CA LEU A 111 13.77 -7.28 8.56
C LEU A 111 14.64 -7.77 7.40
N LEU A 112 14.24 -7.50 6.16
CA LEU A 112 14.98 -7.96 4.99
C LEU A 112 16.13 -7.02 4.61
N PHE A 113 16.02 -5.72 4.91
CA PHE A 113 16.99 -4.69 4.51
C PHE A 113 18.42 -5.01 4.98
N ASP A 114 18.60 -5.36 6.25
CA ASP A 114 19.93 -5.65 6.81
C ASP A 114 20.52 -6.98 6.31
N ARG A 115 19.68 -7.89 5.81
CA ARG A 115 20.05 -9.25 5.42
C ARG A 115 20.45 -9.36 3.97
N PHE A 116 19.93 -8.46 3.13
CA PHE A 116 20.50 -8.23 1.83
C PHE A 116 21.91 -7.61 1.95
N ASN A 117 22.27 -6.90 3.04
CA ASN A 117 23.44 -6.01 3.14
C ASN A 117 24.80 -6.58 2.63
N PRO A 118 25.25 -7.82 2.91
CA PRO A 118 26.52 -8.32 2.35
C PRO A 118 26.48 -8.54 0.83
N TYR A 119 25.34 -8.95 0.26
CA TYR A 119 25.12 -8.93 -1.19
C TYR A 119 24.84 -7.52 -1.70
N THR A 120 24.27 -6.66 -0.86
CA THR A 120 23.96 -5.29 -1.21
C THR A 120 25.21 -4.43 -1.19
N GLN A 121 26.32 -4.66 -0.48
CA GLN A 121 27.52 -3.78 -0.59
C GLN A 121 28.13 -3.81 -2.00
N LEU A 122 28.15 -4.99 -2.64
CA LEU A 122 28.60 -5.16 -4.03
C LEU A 122 27.65 -4.47 -5.02
N ILE A 123 26.34 -4.48 -4.72
CA ILE A 123 25.29 -3.92 -5.58
C ILE A 123 25.03 -2.42 -5.24
N ILE A 124 25.18 -1.97 -3.99
CA ILE A 124 25.03 -0.61 -3.42
C ILE A 124 26.17 0.27 -3.85
N THR A 125 27.41 -0.21 -3.96
CA THR A 125 28.46 0.65 -4.53
C THR A 125 28.18 0.96 -6.01
N ARG A 126 27.40 0.11 -6.70
CA ARG A 126 26.81 0.37 -8.02
C ARG A 126 25.43 1.06 -7.97
N LEU A 127 24.67 0.96 -6.86
CA LEU A 127 23.27 1.41 -6.74
C LEU A 127 23.04 2.68 -5.88
N LYS A 128 23.93 3.06 -4.94
CA LYS A 128 23.92 4.38 -4.28
C LYS A 128 24.36 5.49 -5.23
N GLN A 129 25.05 5.14 -6.32
CA GLN A 129 25.20 5.99 -7.49
C GLN A 129 24.04 5.85 -8.49
N SER A 130 23.01 5.04 -8.17
CA SER A 130 21.88 4.81 -9.06
C SER A 130 20.67 5.65 -8.65
N PRO A 131 20.22 6.57 -9.52
CA PRO A 131 19.04 7.42 -9.30
C PRO A 131 17.71 6.68 -8.99
N ILE A 132 17.68 5.35 -9.14
CA ILE A 132 16.48 4.51 -9.02
C ILE A 132 15.91 4.45 -7.59
N HIS A 133 16.75 4.38 -6.56
CA HIS A 133 16.26 4.23 -5.17
C HIS A 133 15.59 5.50 -4.63
N ILE A 134 16.18 6.66 -4.94
CA ILE A 134 15.63 7.96 -4.55
C ILE A 134 14.27 8.18 -5.23
N THR A 135 14.14 7.73 -6.48
CA THR A 135 12.88 7.75 -7.25
C THR A 135 11.78 6.87 -6.63
N PHE A 136 12.11 5.66 -6.17
CA PHE A 136 11.13 4.79 -5.53
C PHE A 136 10.64 5.36 -4.19
N ILE A 137 11.56 5.87 -3.38
CA ILE A 137 11.24 6.49 -2.08
C ILE A 137 10.39 7.75 -2.28
N SER A 138 10.72 8.60 -3.25
CA SER A 138 9.94 9.82 -3.52
C SER A 138 8.51 9.49 -3.96
N ILE A 139 8.31 8.52 -4.85
CA ILE A 139 6.97 8.13 -5.32
C ILE A 139 6.12 7.55 -4.18
N ILE A 140 6.70 6.69 -3.33
CA ILE A 140 5.99 6.12 -2.17
C ILE A 140 5.58 7.21 -1.18
N LEU A 141 6.48 8.15 -0.88
CA LEU A 141 6.19 9.29 0.00
C LEU A 141 5.10 10.20 -0.58
N VAL A 142 5.11 10.45 -1.90
CA VAL A 142 4.05 11.22 -2.59
C VAL A 142 2.70 10.51 -2.48
N ILE A 143 2.66 9.18 -2.66
CA ILE A 143 1.42 8.40 -2.53
C ILE A 143 0.88 8.49 -1.10
N ILE A 144 1.73 8.25 -0.10
CA ILE A 144 1.33 8.31 1.32
C ILE A 144 0.81 9.71 1.64
N LEU A 145 1.55 10.77 1.30
CA LEU A 145 1.18 12.14 1.59
C LEU A 145 -0.15 12.52 0.95
N ILE A 146 -0.37 12.18 -0.34
CA ILE A 146 -1.63 12.47 -1.03
C ILE A 146 -2.81 11.72 -0.40
N VAL A 147 -2.61 10.46 -0.01
CA VAL A 147 -3.65 9.68 0.68
C VAL A 147 -3.96 10.27 2.05
N SER A 148 -2.94 10.67 2.82
CA SER A 148 -3.11 11.33 4.12
C SER A 148 -3.84 12.67 4.01
N ILE A 149 -3.44 13.53 3.07
CA ILE A 149 -4.09 14.82 2.79
C ILE A 149 -5.57 14.61 2.43
N LYS A 150 -5.86 13.64 1.55
CA LYS A 150 -7.23 13.31 1.18
C LYS A 150 -8.03 12.71 2.32
N SER A 151 -7.41 11.91 3.19
CA SER A 151 -8.07 11.31 4.35
C SER A 151 -8.53 12.35 5.37
N LEU A 152 -7.90 13.52 5.41
CA LEU A 152 -8.30 14.63 6.29
C LEU A 152 -9.49 15.42 5.72
N THR A 153 -9.70 15.39 4.40
CA THR A 153 -10.79 16.09 3.71
C THR A 153 -11.92 15.11 3.37
N HIS A 154 -13.13 15.34 3.89
CA HIS A 154 -14.27 14.42 3.75
C HIS A 154 -14.90 14.37 2.33
N GLU A 155 -14.19 14.80 1.29
CA GLU A 155 -14.69 14.87 -0.08
C GLU A 155 -14.00 13.86 -1.02
N GLY A 156 -14.79 12.98 -1.62
CA GLY A 156 -14.37 12.07 -2.68
C GLY A 156 -13.97 10.66 -2.22
N THR A 157 -13.30 9.94 -3.12
CA THR A 157 -12.73 8.60 -2.93
C THR A 157 -11.20 8.67 -3.12
N PRO A 158 -10.41 7.68 -2.67
CA PRO A 158 -8.95 7.71 -2.80
C PRO A 158 -8.46 8.05 -4.22
N PHE A 159 -9.15 7.52 -5.25
CA PHE A 159 -8.78 7.65 -6.66
C PHE A 159 -9.62 8.65 -7.48
N LYS A 160 -10.67 9.26 -6.92
CA LYS A 160 -11.52 10.29 -7.59
C LYS A 160 -12.02 11.32 -6.59
N GLY A 161 -11.79 12.62 -6.86
CA GLY A 161 -12.17 13.71 -5.95
C GLY A 161 -11.15 13.99 -4.83
N GLY A 162 -11.44 15.01 -4.03
CA GLY A 162 -10.58 15.55 -2.98
C GLY A 162 -9.74 16.77 -3.43
N ILE A 163 -8.99 17.37 -2.51
CA ILE A 163 -8.28 18.64 -2.72
C ILE A 163 -7.07 18.57 -3.66
N ALA A 164 -6.53 17.37 -3.91
CA ALA A 164 -5.40 17.17 -4.81
C ALA A 164 -5.57 15.91 -5.68
N SER A 165 -5.14 15.97 -6.94
CA SER A 165 -5.15 14.82 -7.86
C SER A 165 -3.93 13.93 -7.61
N GLY A 166 -4.16 12.67 -7.18
CA GLY A 166 -3.07 11.71 -6.96
C GLY A 166 -2.40 11.24 -8.25
N HIS A 167 -3.14 11.15 -9.37
CA HIS A 167 -2.54 10.81 -10.67
C HIS A 167 -1.63 11.93 -11.16
N ALA A 168 -2.01 13.19 -10.94
CA ALA A 168 -1.15 14.33 -11.26
C ALA A 168 0.07 14.35 -10.34
N ALA A 169 -0.11 14.14 -9.02
CA ALA A 169 1.00 14.10 -8.07
C ALA A 169 2.05 13.04 -8.43
N ILE A 170 1.62 11.82 -8.76
CA ILE A 170 2.53 10.74 -9.18
C ILE A 170 3.19 11.09 -10.51
N ALA A 171 2.43 11.55 -11.52
CA ALA A 171 2.99 11.85 -12.84
C ALA A 171 4.07 12.96 -12.78
N PHE A 172 3.82 14.01 -12.01
CA PHE A 172 4.76 15.11 -11.82
C PHE A 172 5.93 14.73 -10.90
N SER A 173 5.72 13.87 -9.90
CA SER A 173 6.81 13.27 -9.11
C SER A 173 7.74 12.45 -10.01
N THR A 174 7.19 11.59 -10.87
CA THR A 174 7.97 10.78 -11.82
C THR A 174 8.72 11.65 -12.84
N ALA A 175 8.07 12.68 -13.41
CA ALA A 175 8.74 13.61 -14.33
C ALA A 175 9.88 14.38 -13.67
N THR A 176 9.69 14.78 -12.41
CA THR A 176 10.71 15.44 -11.59
C THR A 176 11.87 14.50 -11.30
N ALA A 177 11.58 13.25 -10.92
CA ALA A 177 12.60 12.23 -10.73
C ALA A 177 13.39 12.05 -12.03
N ILE A 178 12.74 11.75 -13.17
CA ILE A 178 13.39 11.58 -14.48
C ILE A 178 14.30 12.77 -14.83
N THR A 179 13.91 13.99 -14.47
CA THR A 179 14.75 15.18 -14.69
C THR A 179 16.06 15.13 -13.92
N PHE A 180 16.03 14.71 -12.66
CA PHE A 180 17.24 14.50 -11.86
C PHE A 180 18.07 13.29 -12.33
N ILE A 181 17.43 12.25 -12.89
CA ILE A 181 18.13 11.06 -13.38
C ILE A 181 18.82 11.28 -14.73
N ALA A 182 18.09 11.86 -15.68
CA ALA A 182 18.46 11.83 -17.08
C ALA A 182 19.48 12.90 -17.46
N GLU A 183 19.63 13.94 -16.62
CA GLU A 183 20.51 15.10 -16.83
C GLU A 183 20.41 15.70 -18.26
N SER A 184 19.26 15.52 -18.91
CA SER A 184 19.02 15.86 -20.31
C SER A 184 17.76 16.69 -20.41
N THR A 185 17.92 17.92 -20.91
CA THR A 185 16.81 18.87 -21.10
C THR A 185 15.72 18.29 -22.00
N LEU A 186 16.09 17.49 -23.02
CA LEU A 186 15.12 16.87 -23.91
C LEU A 186 14.27 15.82 -23.18
N VAL A 187 14.90 14.92 -22.42
CA VAL A 187 14.21 13.86 -21.67
C VAL A 187 13.33 14.44 -20.57
N ALA A 188 13.81 15.49 -19.88
CA ALA A 188 13.03 16.24 -18.90
C ALA A 188 11.77 16.86 -19.53
N THR A 189 11.94 17.56 -20.66
CA THR A 189 10.83 18.21 -21.38
C THR A 189 9.77 17.21 -21.82
N LEU A 190 10.19 16.07 -22.41
CA LEU A 190 9.28 15.01 -22.82
C LEU A 190 8.54 14.37 -21.64
N SER A 191 9.22 14.20 -20.50
CA SER A 191 8.63 13.62 -19.29
C SER A 191 7.57 14.54 -18.68
N PHE A 192 7.86 15.85 -18.60
CA PHE A 192 6.88 16.84 -18.17
C PHE A 192 5.72 16.98 -19.17
N PHE A 193 5.96 16.84 -20.48
CA PHE A 193 4.90 16.80 -21.47
C PHE A 193 3.93 15.64 -21.22
N ILE A 194 4.45 14.43 -20.94
CA ILE A 194 3.62 13.28 -20.55
C ILE A 194 2.87 13.56 -19.25
N ALA A 195 3.51 14.16 -18.24
CA ALA A 195 2.85 14.50 -16.98
C ALA A 195 1.70 15.51 -17.17
N ILE A 196 1.87 16.47 -18.08
CA ILE A 196 0.83 17.43 -18.48
C ILE A 196 -0.34 16.72 -19.17
N LEU A 197 -0.07 15.78 -20.09
CA LEU A 197 -1.14 14.99 -20.73
C LEU A 197 -1.92 14.15 -19.71
N VAL A 198 -1.22 13.55 -18.74
CA VAL A 198 -1.86 12.82 -17.64
C VAL A 198 -2.73 13.78 -16.82
N ALA A 199 -2.24 14.98 -16.49
CA ALA A 199 -3.02 16.01 -15.79
C ALA A 199 -4.25 16.47 -16.59
N GLN A 200 -4.10 16.74 -17.89
CA GLN A 200 -5.18 17.16 -18.78
C GLN A 200 -6.28 16.10 -18.86
N SER A 201 -5.91 14.81 -18.94
CA SER A 201 -6.88 13.71 -18.95
C SER A 201 -7.80 13.70 -17.71
N ARG A 202 -7.31 14.21 -16.57
CA ARG A 202 -8.11 14.29 -15.32
C ARG A 202 -9.13 15.42 -15.35
N ILE A 203 -8.79 16.51 -16.02
CA ILE A 203 -9.65 17.69 -16.21
C ILE A 203 -10.73 17.37 -17.24
N GLU A 204 -10.33 16.82 -18.39
CA GLU A 204 -11.24 16.48 -19.49
C GLU A 204 -12.22 15.38 -19.11
N GLY A 205 -11.77 14.38 -18.35
CA GLY A 205 -12.63 13.34 -17.79
C GLY A 205 -13.60 13.83 -16.71
N LYS A 206 -13.61 15.14 -16.38
CA LYS A 206 -14.39 15.76 -15.30
C LYS A 206 -14.20 15.06 -13.94
N ILE A 207 -13.01 14.50 -13.71
CA ILE A 207 -12.69 13.76 -12.49
C ILE A 207 -12.11 14.70 -11.43
N HIS A 208 -11.36 15.71 -11.85
CA HIS A 208 -10.76 16.74 -11.00
C HIS A 208 -10.85 18.13 -11.64
N THR A 209 -10.91 19.17 -10.81
CA THR A 209 -10.81 20.56 -11.28
C THR A 209 -9.35 20.93 -11.57
N THR A 210 -9.13 21.98 -12.36
CA THR A 210 -7.78 22.50 -12.65
C THR A 210 -6.98 22.78 -11.38
N ILE A 211 -7.62 23.33 -10.34
CA ILE A 211 -6.97 23.64 -9.05
C ILE A 211 -6.52 22.37 -8.33
N GLN A 212 -7.33 21.32 -8.33
CA GLN A 212 -6.99 20.03 -7.69
C GLN A 212 -5.85 19.33 -8.43
N VAL A 213 -5.83 19.41 -9.76
CA VAL A 213 -4.75 18.87 -10.58
C VAL A 213 -3.45 19.63 -10.32
N LEU A 214 -3.50 20.96 -10.30
CA LEU A 214 -2.35 21.82 -10.01
C LEU A 214 -1.78 21.57 -8.61
N SER A 215 -2.66 21.46 -7.60
CA SER A 215 -2.27 21.16 -6.22
C SER A 215 -1.55 19.81 -6.11
N GLY A 216 -2.06 18.78 -6.80
CA GLY A 216 -1.39 17.48 -6.89
C GLY A 216 -0.01 17.57 -7.55
N ALA A 217 0.09 18.26 -8.68
CA ALA A 217 1.34 18.47 -9.39
C ALA A 217 2.40 19.16 -8.52
N ILE A 218 2.03 20.25 -7.83
CA ILE A 218 2.93 21.00 -6.94
C ILE A 218 3.45 20.10 -5.81
N VAL A 219 2.58 19.35 -5.14
CA VAL A 219 2.98 18.41 -4.07
C VAL A 219 3.94 17.35 -4.61
N GLY A 220 3.65 16.78 -5.79
CA GLY A 220 4.50 15.79 -6.44
C GLY A 220 5.91 16.32 -6.75
N ILE A 221 6.00 17.54 -7.30
CA ILE A 221 7.29 18.19 -7.61
C ILE A 221 8.05 18.49 -6.32
N LEU A 222 7.44 19.24 -5.39
CA LEU A 222 8.13 19.74 -4.19
C LEU A 222 8.66 18.62 -3.31
N LEU A 223 7.87 17.58 -3.07
CA LEU A 223 8.31 16.46 -2.25
C LEU A 223 9.42 15.67 -2.94
N THR A 224 9.34 15.50 -4.26
CA THR A 224 10.40 14.82 -5.01
C THR A 224 11.69 15.61 -5.02
N VAL A 225 11.64 16.94 -5.24
CA VAL A 225 12.80 17.82 -5.14
C VAL A 225 13.43 17.75 -3.75
N LEU A 226 12.62 17.82 -2.69
CA LEU A 226 13.11 17.73 -1.31
C LEU A 226 13.84 16.40 -1.06
N VAL A 227 13.22 15.28 -1.45
CA VAL A 227 13.81 13.95 -1.29
C VAL A 227 15.13 13.83 -2.07
N PHE A 228 15.18 14.33 -3.31
CA PHE A 228 16.40 14.32 -4.11
C PHE A 228 17.48 15.24 -3.55
N GLN A 229 17.16 16.42 -3.01
CA GLN A 229 18.13 17.35 -2.43
C GLN A 229 18.68 16.93 -1.06
N VAL A 230 17.89 16.20 -0.26
CA VAL A 230 18.29 15.77 1.08
C VAL A 230 19.08 14.45 1.04
N ILE A 231 18.83 13.60 0.04
CA ILE A 231 19.38 12.24 -0.04
C ILE A 231 20.52 12.13 -1.06
N SER A 232 20.61 13.03 -2.05
CA SER A 232 21.75 13.09 -3.01
C SER A 232 22.89 13.93 -2.44
#